data_AF-A0A5N5D0L5-F1
#
_entry.id   AF-A0A5N5D0L5-F1
#
_cell.length_a   1.000
_cell.length_b   1.000
_cell.length_c   1.000
_cell.angle_alpha   90.00
_cell.angle_beta   90.00
_cell.angle_gamma   90.00
#
_symmetry.space_group_name_H-M   'P 1'
#
loop_
_entity.id
_entity.type
_entity.pdbx_description
1 polymer ?
#
loop_
_entity_poly.entity_id
_entity_poly.type
_entity_poly.pdbx_seq_one_letter_code
_entity_poly.pdbx_strand_id
1 'polypeptide(L)'
;MASQEKASEAPLALNPHHVRGNGNGIFQLNLPSMQGIYCLEVLTYDTERSLTFACNVPISLERPETDRSPYLFPKLDLIDALRSGLLEIVEQNTQQVVQLPPTAYSPSVGHVDIPPHPRPGHTQAIIFIVFDTTAKIWKGILHPYKKYNLRLSASDGDARCYYASLSNEASSSDFPTDPSQDSGLPVRRHPGIIHFTVYDDPVPPTCSAIFSLASPICHRSGTPQFKFITEITLDASEAAHGPVTVGLYDEPFNTDAMGAASEYIRFVDTTTGEEVYFAHAHPCYYELIPTPPDFPADDFFIELWPGGKPWRHEYTLERTNKDYSNHGGLGRLEVGKKYRAELSSNLKSGFAMWMHGRKEDLLRGTAEEKRERWAPGPRGKPAISIRQLNEPVEFDVVD
;
A
#
# COMPACT_ATOMS: atom_id res chain seq x y z
N MET A 1 0.49 31.14 -52.17
CA MET A 1 -0.42 30.03 -51.81
C MET A 1 0.40 29.03 -51.03
N ALA A 2 0.31 29.06 -49.70
CA ALA A 2 0.94 28.08 -48.82
C ALA A 2 0.02 26.86 -48.77
N SER A 3 0.53 25.69 -49.15
CA SER A 3 -0.17 24.43 -48.94
C SER A 3 -0.34 24.21 -47.45
N GLN A 4 -1.58 24.23 -46.97
CA GLN A 4 -1.92 23.57 -45.71
C GLN A 4 -1.61 22.08 -45.89
N GLU A 5 -0.45 21.65 -45.41
CA GLU A 5 -0.20 20.25 -45.10
C GLU A 5 -1.31 19.82 -44.15
N LYS A 6 -2.18 18.93 -44.65
CA LYS A 6 -3.17 18.24 -43.86
C LYS A 6 -2.38 17.40 -42.86
N ALA A 7 -2.25 17.89 -41.62
CA ALA A 7 -1.60 17.12 -40.56
C ALA A 7 -2.29 15.75 -40.51
N SER A 8 -1.55 14.70 -40.83
CA SER A 8 -2.03 13.32 -40.78
C SER A 8 -2.62 13.09 -39.39
N GLU A 9 -3.93 12.86 -39.31
CA GLU A 9 -4.60 12.55 -38.05
C GLU A 9 -4.01 11.24 -37.52
N ALA A 10 -3.26 11.31 -36.42
CA ALA A 10 -2.76 10.13 -35.74
C ALA A 10 -3.95 9.31 -35.22
N PRO A 11 -4.03 8.00 -35.48
CA PRO A 11 -5.16 7.18 -35.05
C PRO A 11 -5.19 6.96 -33.53
N LEU A 12 -4.04 7.15 -32.85
CA LEU A 12 -3.89 7.03 -31.40
C LEU A 12 -3.21 8.27 -30.80
N ALA A 13 -3.61 8.61 -29.57
CA ALA A 13 -2.85 9.48 -28.69
C ALA A 13 -2.52 8.78 -27.36
N LEU A 14 -1.33 9.04 -26.82
CA LEU A 14 -0.91 8.62 -25.49
C LEU A 14 -1.08 9.76 -24.50
N ASN A 15 -1.69 9.49 -23.35
CA ASN A 15 -1.86 10.46 -22.28
C ASN A 15 -1.44 9.84 -20.93
N PRO A 16 -0.35 10.31 -20.30
CA PRO A 16 -0.05 9.97 -18.92
C PRO A 16 -1.16 10.45 -18.01
N HIS A 17 -1.71 9.54 -17.22
CA HIS A 17 -2.82 9.82 -16.34
C HIS A 17 -2.60 9.16 -14.97
N HIS A 18 -3.14 9.81 -13.95
CA HIS A 18 -3.16 9.30 -12.59
C HIS A 18 -4.53 8.71 -12.30
N VAL A 19 -4.64 7.40 -12.09
CA VAL A 19 -5.90 6.80 -11.66
C VAL A 19 -6.23 7.29 -10.25
N ARG A 20 -7.43 7.85 -10.03
CA ARG A 20 -7.81 8.45 -8.74
C ARG A 20 -7.67 7.42 -7.59
N GLY A 21 -6.91 7.78 -6.54
CA GLY A 21 -6.77 6.99 -5.31
C GLY A 21 -6.40 7.85 -4.10
N ASN A 22 -6.32 7.25 -2.91
CA ASN A 22 -5.77 7.91 -1.72
C ASN A 22 -4.24 7.94 -1.84
N GLY A 23 -3.58 9.10 -1.75
CA GLY A 23 -2.11 9.19 -1.88
C GLY A 23 -1.60 9.67 -3.25
N ASN A 24 -2.46 10.32 -4.04
CA ASN A 24 -2.08 10.92 -5.32
C ASN A 24 -0.87 11.84 -5.16
N GLY A 25 0.09 11.71 -6.07
CA GLY A 25 1.25 12.59 -6.15
C GLY A 25 2.30 12.41 -5.06
N ILE A 26 2.49 11.19 -4.57
CA ILE A 26 3.53 10.84 -3.59
C ILE A 26 4.39 9.69 -4.10
N PHE A 27 5.72 9.86 -4.01
CA PHE A 27 6.73 8.86 -4.37
C PHE A 27 7.63 8.56 -3.15
N GLN A 28 7.62 7.32 -2.66
CA GLN A 28 8.28 6.94 -1.39
C GLN A 28 9.55 6.11 -1.62
N LEU A 29 10.71 6.63 -1.24
CA LEU A 29 12.00 5.99 -1.54
C LEU A 29 12.28 4.72 -0.73
N ASN A 30 11.66 4.56 0.43
CA ASN A 30 11.93 3.45 1.35
C ASN A 30 10.74 2.51 1.53
N LEU A 31 9.56 2.91 1.05
CA LEU A 31 8.32 2.17 1.24
C LEU A 31 7.71 1.86 -0.12
N PRO A 32 7.16 0.65 -0.32
CA PRO A 32 6.35 0.38 -1.49
C PRO A 32 5.21 1.41 -1.54
N SER A 33 5.15 2.21 -2.60
CA SER A 33 4.05 3.16 -2.74
C SER A 33 2.76 2.41 -3.06
N MET A 34 2.02 2.03 -2.02
CA MET A 34 0.85 1.16 -2.15
C MET A 34 -0.34 1.75 -2.96
N GLN A 35 -0.28 2.98 -3.47
CA GLN A 35 -1.51 3.70 -3.85
C GLN A 35 -1.41 4.67 -5.05
N GLY A 36 -0.37 4.58 -5.87
CA GLY A 36 -0.25 5.37 -7.10
C GLY A 36 -0.30 4.48 -8.33
N ILE A 37 -1.50 4.24 -8.89
CA ILE A 37 -1.60 3.59 -10.20
C ILE A 37 -1.43 4.67 -11.26
N TYR A 38 -0.21 4.79 -11.79
CA TYR A 38 0.04 5.58 -12.98
C TYR A 38 -0.31 4.74 -14.20
N CYS A 39 -0.85 5.39 -15.24
CA CYS A 39 -1.13 4.70 -16.48
C CYS A 39 -0.85 5.59 -17.69
N LEU A 40 -0.64 4.92 -18.82
CA LEU A 40 -0.75 5.52 -20.15
C LEU A 40 -2.13 5.17 -20.68
N GLU A 41 -2.96 6.20 -20.82
CA GLU A 41 -4.20 6.09 -21.56
C GLU A 41 -3.88 6.13 -23.03
N VAL A 42 -4.32 5.09 -23.74
CA VAL A 42 -4.37 5.08 -25.19
C VAL A 42 -5.73 5.61 -25.59
N LEU A 43 -5.75 6.80 -26.15
CA LEU A 43 -6.94 7.46 -26.67
C LEU A 43 -7.02 7.09 -28.14
N THR A 44 -8.08 6.37 -28.55
CA THR A 44 -8.31 6.11 -29.97
C THR A 44 -9.09 7.23 -30.62
N TYR A 45 -8.75 7.53 -31.87
CA TYR A 45 -9.61 8.27 -32.78
C TYR A 45 -10.27 7.33 -33.81
N ASP A 46 -9.85 6.06 -33.89
CA ASP A 46 -10.42 5.03 -34.76
C ASP A 46 -11.17 3.97 -33.92
N THR A 47 -12.49 3.92 -34.08
CA THR A 47 -13.38 3.06 -33.28
C THR A 47 -13.78 1.77 -34.00
N GLU A 48 -13.39 1.64 -35.28
CA GLU A 48 -13.90 0.60 -36.18
C GLU A 48 -12.86 -0.50 -36.44
N ARG A 49 -11.57 -0.22 -36.23
CA ARG A 49 -10.48 -1.16 -36.50
C ARG A 49 -9.68 -1.52 -35.27
N SER A 50 -9.19 -2.75 -35.24
CA SER A 50 -8.16 -3.15 -34.28
C SER A 50 -6.84 -2.48 -34.61
N LEU A 51 -6.15 -2.02 -33.58
CA LEU A 51 -4.82 -1.41 -33.66
C LEU A 51 -3.86 -2.18 -32.76
N THR A 52 -2.60 -2.27 -33.15
CA THR A 52 -1.52 -2.74 -32.26
C THR A 52 -0.66 -1.54 -31.91
N PHE A 53 -0.58 -1.20 -30.62
CA PHE A 53 0.39 -0.23 -30.12
C PHE A 53 1.70 -0.94 -29.84
N ALA A 54 2.82 -0.40 -30.34
CA ALA A 54 4.15 -0.92 -30.09
C ALA A 54 5.08 0.20 -29.61
N CYS A 55 5.96 -0.11 -28.67
CA CYS A 55 6.97 0.83 -28.19
C CYS A 55 8.28 0.14 -27.86
N ASN A 56 9.37 0.90 -27.75
CA ASN A 56 10.69 0.41 -27.37
C ASN A 56 10.84 0.10 -25.86
N VAL A 57 9.73 -0.27 -25.21
CA VAL A 57 9.64 -0.69 -23.82
C VAL A 57 8.89 -2.01 -23.77
N PRO A 58 9.38 -3.02 -23.04
CA PRO A 58 8.63 -4.27 -22.87
C PRO A 58 7.28 -4.01 -22.22
N ILE A 59 6.24 -4.70 -22.70
CA ILE A 59 4.90 -4.69 -22.12
C ILE A 59 4.60 -6.11 -21.65
N SER A 60 4.37 -6.29 -20.35
CA SER A 60 3.93 -7.57 -19.78
C SER A 60 2.40 -7.62 -19.69
N LEU A 61 1.83 -8.82 -19.85
CA LEU A 61 0.41 -9.06 -19.63
C LEU A 61 0.26 -9.86 -18.32
N GLU A 62 -0.26 -9.22 -17.28
CA GLU A 62 -0.37 -9.83 -15.96
C GLU A 62 -1.81 -9.84 -15.45
N ARG A 63 -2.15 -10.85 -14.63
CA ARG A 63 -3.40 -10.86 -13.88
C ARG A 63 -3.23 -10.03 -12.60
N PRO A 64 -4.26 -9.29 -12.16
CA PRO A 64 -4.21 -8.66 -10.84
C PRO A 64 -4.13 -9.75 -9.77
N GLU A 65 -3.22 -9.59 -8.80
CA GLU A 65 -3.05 -10.56 -7.71
C GLU A 65 -4.31 -10.66 -6.81
N THR A 66 -5.12 -9.60 -6.78
CA THR A 66 -6.25 -9.44 -5.86
C THR A 66 -7.61 -9.64 -6.51
N ASP A 67 -7.69 -9.77 -7.83
CA ASP A 67 -8.95 -9.79 -8.55
C ASP A 67 -9.19 -11.15 -9.23
N ARG A 68 -10.37 -11.74 -9.02
CA ARG A 68 -10.82 -12.95 -9.74
C ARG A 68 -11.14 -12.65 -11.22
N SER A 69 -10.88 -11.42 -11.66
CA SER A 69 -10.98 -10.99 -13.03
C SER A 69 -10.18 -11.91 -13.97
N PRO A 70 -10.82 -12.46 -15.02
CA PRO A 70 -10.12 -13.26 -16.03
C PRO A 70 -9.26 -12.40 -16.97
N TYR A 71 -9.32 -11.08 -16.86
CA TYR A 71 -8.67 -10.14 -17.78
C TYR A 71 -7.20 -9.94 -17.43
N LEU A 72 -6.34 -9.99 -18.45
CA LEU A 72 -4.94 -9.59 -18.37
C LEU A 72 -4.84 -8.10 -18.61
N PHE A 73 -4.02 -7.42 -17.81
CA PHE A 73 -3.77 -6.00 -17.97
C PHE A 73 -2.35 -5.76 -18.49
N PRO A 74 -2.17 -4.93 -19.52
CA PRO A 74 -0.86 -4.55 -20.01
C PRO A 74 -0.17 -3.66 -18.97
N LYS A 75 1.07 -4.02 -18.65
CA LYS A 75 1.94 -3.31 -17.72
C LYS A 75 3.24 -2.93 -18.40
N LEU A 76 3.74 -1.76 -18.06
CA LEU A 76 4.98 -1.19 -18.56
C LEU A 76 5.83 -0.75 -17.35
N ASP A 77 7.10 -1.13 -17.33
CA ASP A 77 8.02 -0.74 -16.25
C ASP A 77 8.50 0.71 -16.43
N LEU A 78 8.36 1.52 -15.37
CA LEU A 78 8.73 2.93 -15.41
C LEU A 78 10.22 3.14 -15.69
N ILE A 79 11.11 2.33 -15.12
CA ILE A 79 12.56 2.50 -15.30
C ILE A 79 12.91 2.24 -16.77
N ASP A 80 12.35 1.19 -17.38
CA ASP A 80 12.57 0.89 -18.79
C ASP A 80 11.96 1.95 -19.72
N ALA A 81 10.79 2.50 -19.37
CA ALA A 81 10.21 3.62 -20.11
C ALA A 81 11.02 4.92 -20.01
N LEU A 82 11.69 5.17 -18.88
CA LEU A 82 12.58 6.31 -18.74
C LEU A 82 13.89 6.10 -19.51
N ARG A 83 14.47 4.90 -19.45
CA ARG A 83 15.72 4.57 -20.17
C ARG A 83 15.56 4.56 -21.69
N SER A 84 14.41 4.11 -22.17
CA SER A 84 14.06 4.10 -23.60
C SER A 84 13.71 5.48 -24.14
N GLY A 85 13.54 6.48 -23.26
CA GLY A 85 13.11 7.83 -23.60
C GLY A 85 11.61 7.96 -23.86
N LEU A 86 10.79 6.91 -23.71
CA LEU A 86 9.33 7.02 -23.87
C LEU A 86 8.73 8.01 -22.86
N LEU A 87 9.18 7.91 -21.61
CA LEU A 87 8.81 8.79 -20.52
C LEU A 87 10.01 9.60 -20.04
N GLU A 88 9.73 10.72 -19.38
CA GLU A 88 10.73 11.50 -18.67
C GLU A 88 10.22 11.97 -17.31
N ILE A 89 11.12 12.01 -16.32
CA ILE A 89 10.89 12.68 -15.04
C ILE A 89 11.59 14.03 -15.09
N VAL A 90 10.87 15.08 -14.71
CA VAL A 90 11.37 16.47 -14.73
C VAL A 90 11.17 17.09 -13.36
N GLU A 91 12.23 17.68 -12.78
CA GLU A 91 12.08 18.45 -11.54
C GLU A 91 11.27 19.73 -11.82
N GLN A 92 10.21 19.96 -11.03
CA GLN A 92 9.26 21.05 -11.30
C GLN A 92 9.88 22.45 -11.28
N ASN A 93 10.83 22.70 -10.38
CA ASN A 93 11.38 24.05 -10.20
C ASN A 93 12.44 24.41 -11.23
N THR A 94 13.32 23.46 -11.56
CA THR A 94 14.45 23.68 -12.47
C THR A 94 14.12 23.33 -13.92
N GLN A 95 13.03 22.59 -14.15
CA GLN A 95 12.68 21.97 -15.43
C GLN A 95 13.80 21.05 -15.97
N GLN A 96 14.71 20.60 -15.12
CA GLN A 96 15.77 19.69 -15.48
C GLN A 96 15.23 18.26 -15.59
N VAL A 97 15.52 17.61 -16.72
CA VAL A 97 15.22 16.18 -16.93
C VAL A 97 16.15 15.34 -16.07
N VAL A 98 15.57 14.43 -15.29
CA VAL A 98 16.29 13.46 -14.47
C VAL A 98 16.88 12.39 -15.39
N GLN A 99 18.20 12.32 -15.44
CA GLN A 99 18.92 11.36 -16.27
C GLN A 99 19.11 10.05 -15.50
N LEU A 100 18.73 8.92 -16.12
CA LEU A 100 19.00 7.61 -15.57
C LEU A 100 20.35 7.10 -16.08
N PRO A 101 21.11 6.36 -15.26
CA PRO A 101 22.32 5.68 -15.73
C PRO A 101 21.99 4.73 -16.87
N PRO A 102 22.80 4.72 -17.95
CA PRO A 102 22.57 3.85 -19.11
C PRO A 102 22.73 2.39 -18.71
N THR A 103 21.99 1.52 -19.38
CA THR A 103 22.10 0.06 -19.24
C THR A 103 22.61 -0.56 -20.54
N ALA A 104 23.43 -1.59 -20.42
CA ALA A 104 23.95 -2.36 -21.55
C ALA A 104 22.87 -3.18 -22.30
N TYR A 105 21.64 -3.20 -21.78
CA TYR A 105 20.53 -3.96 -22.35
C TYR A 105 19.77 -3.10 -23.36
N SER A 106 19.58 -3.63 -24.57
CA SER A 106 18.61 -3.06 -25.52
C SER A 106 17.23 -3.61 -25.14
N PRO A 107 16.29 -2.78 -24.68
CA PRO A 107 14.96 -3.25 -24.32
C PRO A 107 14.29 -3.90 -25.52
N SER A 108 13.59 -5.03 -25.29
CA SER A 108 12.74 -5.62 -26.32
C SER A 108 11.55 -4.70 -26.61
N VAL A 109 11.06 -4.76 -27.85
CA VAL A 109 9.85 -4.03 -28.25
C VAL A 109 8.64 -4.68 -27.59
N GLY A 110 7.91 -3.91 -26.79
CA GLY A 110 6.62 -4.31 -26.25
C GLY A 110 5.49 -3.94 -27.20
N HIS A 111 4.43 -4.74 -27.19
CA HIS A 111 3.24 -4.50 -27.99
C HIS A 111 1.97 -4.82 -27.19
N VAL A 112 0.87 -4.17 -27.55
CA VAL A 112 -0.47 -4.45 -27.04
C VAL A 112 -1.49 -4.30 -28.16
N ASP A 113 -2.33 -5.32 -28.31
CA ASP A 113 -3.45 -5.27 -29.23
C ASP A 113 -4.63 -4.54 -28.59
N ILE A 114 -5.19 -3.62 -29.34
CA ILE A 114 -6.24 -2.70 -28.95
C ILE A 114 -7.43 -2.98 -29.88
N PRO A 115 -8.43 -3.74 -29.42
CA PRO A 115 -9.60 -4.05 -30.24
C PRO A 115 -10.43 -2.78 -30.51
N PRO A 116 -11.27 -2.77 -31.57
CA PRO A 116 -12.19 -1.68 -31.82
C PRO A 116 -13.15 -1.52 -30.65
N HIS A 117 -13.46 -0.27 -30.31
CA HIS A 117 -14.41 0.05 -29.25
C HIS A 117 -15.41 1.05 -29.82
N PRO A 118 -16.63 0.62 -30.16
CA PRO A 118 -17.59 1.45 -30.91
C PRO A 118 -18.19 2.61 -30.11
N ARG A 119 -17.90 2.67 -28.79
CA ARG A 119 -18.29 3.77 -27.89
C ARG A 119 -17.16 4.01 -26.89
N PRO A 120 -15.99 4.50 -27.32
CA PRO A 120 -14.96 4.83 -26.36
C PRO A 120 -15.50 5.99 -25.53
N GLY A 121 -15.63 5.81 -24.21
CA GLY A 121 -16.02 6.93 -23.36
C GLY A 121 -15.01 8.05 -23.54
N HIS A 122 -13.81 7.82 -23.02
CA HIS A 122 -12.65 8.72 -23.18
C HIS A 122 -11.32 7.98 -23.40
N THR A 123 -11.26 6.66 -23.20
CA THR A 123 -10.02 5.87 -23.24
C THR A 123 -10.28 4.54 -23.94
N GLN A 124 -9.38 4.12 -24.83
CA GLN A 124 -9.47 2.87 -25.59
C GLN A 124 -8.79 1.70 -24.87
N ALA A 125 -7.60 1.96 -24.35
CA ALA A 125 -6.84 1.01 -23.56
C ALA A 125 -6.07 1.75 -22.46
N ILE A 126 -5.77 1.03 -21.39
CA ILE A 126 -4.99 1.54 -20.27
C ILE A 126 -3.79 0.61 -20.13
N ILE A 127 -2.59 1.17 -20.26
CA ILE A 127 -1.34 0.48 -19.96
C ILE A 127 -0.89 0.96 -18.59
N PHE A 128 -0.84 0.07 -17.61
CA PHE A 128 -0.40 0.44 -16.27
C PHE A 128 1.10 0.64 -16.23
N ILE A 129 1.54 1.73 -15.61
CA ILE A 129 2.95 1.98 -15.35
C ILE A 129 3.25 1.41 -13.97
N VAL A 130 4.07 0.36 -13.93
CA VAL A 130 4.54 -0.25 -12.69
C VAL A 130 5.92 0.28 -12.33
N PHE A 131 6.17 0.42 -11.04
CA PHE A 131 7.44 0.87 -10.53
C PHE A 131 7.64 0.41 -9.10
N ASP A 132 8.84 -0.11 -8.82
CA ASP A 132 9.29 -0.34 -7.45
C ASP A 132 9.90 0.95 -6.91
N THR A 133 9.16 1.67 -6.08
CA THR A 133 9.64 2.91 -5.45
C THR A 133 10.80 2.69 -4.50
N THR A 134 11.03 1.45 -4.05
CA THR A 134 12.14 1.08 -3.16
C THR A 134 13.44 0.75 -3.90
N ALA A 135 13.39 0.69 -5.24
CA ALA A 135 14.56 0.39 -6.06
C ALA A 135 15.68 1.42 -5.80
N LYS A 136 16.90 0.91 -5.59
CA LYS A 136 18.08 1.72 -5.19
C LYS A 136 18.38 2.87 -6.14
N ILE A 137 18.03 2.74 -7.43
CA ILE A 137 18.25 3.78 -8.44
C ILE A 137 17.59 5.11 -8.04
N TRP A 138 16.38 5.07 -7.48
CA TRP A 138 15.63 6.28 -7.14
C TRP A 138 16.34 7.15 -6.11
N LYS A 139 17.02 6.54 -5.14
CA LYS A 139 17.78 7.23 -4.10
C LYS A 139 18.97 8.03 -4.66
N GLY A 140 19.46 7.67 -5.84
CA GLY A 140 20.55 8.38 -6.52
C GLY A 140 20.09 9.50 -7.46
N ILE A 141 18.80 9.54 -7.83
CA ILE A 141 18.30 10.45 -8.88
C ILE A 141 17.15 11.36 -8.40
N LEU A 142 16.38 10.93 -7.41
CA LEU A 142 15.30 11.68 -6.80
C LEU A 142 15.72 12.16 -5.41
N HIS A 143 15.32 13.38 -5.07
CA HIS A 143 15.67 13.99 -3.80
C HIS A 143 14.42 14.12 -2.92
N PRO A 144 14.50 13.79 -1.62
CA PRO A 144 13.40 13.98 -0.68
C PRO A 144 12.86 15.41 -0.68
N TYR A 145 11.54 15.53 -0.49
CA TYR A 145 10.74 16.76 -0.46
C TYR A 145 10.72 17.60 -1.75
N LYS A 146 11.38 17.14 -2.81
CA LYS A 146 11.29 17.77 -4.13
C LYS A 146 10.06 17.31 -4.89
N LYS A 147 9.57 18.21 -5.77
CA LYS A 147 8.44 17.95 -6.65
C LYS A 147 8.90 17.67 -8.07
N TYR A 148 8.28 16.68 -8.69
CA TYR A 148 8.60 16.18 -10.00
C TYR A 148 7.34 16.01 -10.86
N ASN A 149 7.57 15.95 -12.16
CA ASN A 149 6.59 15.68 -13.18
C ASN A 149 7.01 14.41 -13.92
N LEU A 150 6.11 13.44 -14.04
CA LEU A 150 6.22 12.35 -15.00
C LEU A 150 5.37 12.72 -16.24
N ARG A 151 5.98 12.69 -17.42
CA ARG A 151 5.32 12.98 -18.70
C ARG A 151 5.94 12.17 -19.84
N LEU A 152 5.28 12.17 -21.00
CA LEU A 152 5.89 11.66 -22.23
C LEU A 152 7.05 12.57 -22.64
N SER A 153 8.15 11.98 -23.12
CA SER A 153 9.25 12.77 -23.68
C SER A 153 8.77 13.57 -24.89
N ALA A 154 9.33 14.76 -25.12
CA ALA A 154 8.97 15.58 -26.27
C ALA A 154 9.59 15.06 -27.59
N SER A 155 10.75 14.41 -27.52
CA SER A 155 11.59 14.10 -28.68
C SER A 155 12.13 12.67 -28.73
N ASP A 156 12.09 11.94 -27.61
CA ASP A 156 12.75 10.63 -27.48
C ASP A 156 11.76 9.48 -27.30
N GLY A 157 12.22 8.25 -27.52
CA GLY A 157 11.43 7.02 -27.44
C GLY A 157 10.63 6.69 -28.71
N ASP A 158 10.65 5.42 -29.12
CA ASP A 158 9.91 4.96 -30.29
C ASP A 158 8.54 4.42 -29.86
N ALA A 159 7.48 4.98 -30.44
CA ALA A 159 6.09 4.61 -30.18
C ALA A 159 5.33 4.68 -31.50
N ARG A 160 4.86 3.53 -31.96
CA ARG A 160 4.18 3.37 -33.26
C ARG A 160 2.89 2.60 -33.08
N CYS A 161 2.00 2.76 -34.04
CA CYS A 161 0.82 1.92 -34.12
C CYS A 161 0.65 1.36 -35.52
N TYR A 162 0.02 0.20 -35.58
CA TYR A 162 -0.25 -0.53 -36.80
C TYR A 162 -1.71 -0.91 -36.81
N TYR A 163 -2.37 -0.82 -37.96
CA TYR A 163 -3.64 -1.53 -38.11
C TYR A 163 -3.36 -3.02 -38.03
N ALA A 164 -4.12 -3.73 -37.20
CA ALA A 164 -4.03 -5.18 -37.19
C ALA A 164 -4.37 -5.67 -38.59
N SER A 165 -3.44 -6.38 -39.24
CA SER A 165 -3.71 -6.98 -40.54
C SER A 165 -4.89 -7.94 -40.36
N LEU A 166 -5.98 -7.70 -41.08
CA LEU A 166 -7.12 -8.61 -41.21
C LEU A 166 -6.72 -9.88 -41.99
N SER A 167 -5.52 -10.41 -41.82
CA SER A 167 -5.14 -11.74 -42.30
C SER A 167 -5.57 -12.74 -41.24
N ASN A 168 -6.87 -13.04 -41.26
CA ASN A 168 -7.44 -14.27 -40.71
C ASN A 168 -6.82 -15.46 -41.46
N GLU A 169 -5.59 -15.88 -41.16
CA GLU A 169 -5.21 -17.28 -41.26
C GLU A 169 -4.19 -17.60 -40.17
N ALA A 170 -4.56 -18.56 -39.33
CA ALA A 170 -3.71 -19.14 -38.32
C ALA A 170 -2.45 -19.72 -38.98
N SER A 171 -1.32 -19.06 -38.79
CA SER A 171 -0.03 -19.73 -38.89
C SER A 171 0.91 -19.15 -37.85
N SER A 172 1.28 -20.03 -36.94
CA SER A 172 2.28 -19.86 -35.91
C SER A 172 3.61 -19.32 -36.46
N SER A 173 4.23 -18.48 -35.64
CA SER A 173 5.67 -18.17 -35.52
C SER A 173 6.37 -17.14 -36.41
N ASP A 174 5.78 -16.59 -37.47
CA ASP A 174 6.48 -15.58 -38.28
C ASP A 174 5.79 -14.21 -38.20
N PHE A 175 6.03 -13.51 -37.09
CA PHE A 175 5.90 -12.05 -37.10
C PHE A 175 6.91 -11.49 -38.11
N PRO A 176 6.55 -10.49 -38.94
CA PRO A 176 7.46 -9.96 -39.94
C PRO A 176 8.68 -9.39 -39.23
N THR A 177 9.81 -10.06 -39.41
CA THR A 177 11.13 -9.68 -38.90
C THR A 177 11.75 -8.53 -39.71
N ASP A 178 10.98 -7.97 -40.66
CA ASP A 178 11.44 -6.96 -41.59
C ASP A 178 10.75 -5.61 -41.31
N PRO A 179 11.43 -4.65 -40.66
CA PRO A 179 10.91 -3.31 -40.39
C PRO A 179 10.78 -2.42 -41.64
N SER A 180 10.94 -2.96 -42.85
CA SER A 180 10.90 -2.23 -44.11
C SER A 180 9.52 -2.14 -44.79
N GLN A 181 8.45 -2.71 -44.21
CA GLN A 181 7.08 -2.35 -44.62
C GLN A 181 6.60 -1.12 -43.84
N ASP A 182 7.07 0.02 -44.32
CA ASP A 182 6.64 1.38 -44.01
C ASP A 182 5.10 1.52 -44.10
N SER A 183 4.44 1.51 -42.95
CA SER A 183 3.54 2.59 -42.57
C SER A 183 3.15 2.45 -41.09
N GLY A 184 4.14 2.39 -40.19
CA GLY A 184 3.86 2.62 -38.78
C GLY A 184 3.19 3.99 -38.65
N LEU A 185 1.95 4.02 -38.18
CA LEU A 185 1.18 5.24 -38.04
C LEU A 185 1.73 6.02 -36.82
N PRO A 186 1.85 7.35 -36.93
CA PRO A 186 2.38 8.15 -35.84
C PRO A 186 1.45 8.06 -34.63
N VAL A 187 2.03 7.98 -33.44
CA VAL A 187 1.30 8.06 -32.18
C VAL A 187 1.44 9.48 -31.64
N ARG A 188 0.31 10.17 -31.44
CA ARG A 188 0.32 11.52 -30.88
C ARG A 188 0.64 11.47 -29.39
N ARG A 189 1.50 12.36 -28.91
CA ARG A 189 1.79 12.52 -27.48
C ARG A 189 0.92 13.65 -26.91
N HIS A 190 0.02 13.32 -26.00
CA HIS A 190 -0.81 14.30 -25.31
C HIS A 190 -0.01 14.94 -24.16
N PRO A 191 -0.18 16.25 -23.85
CA PRO A 191 0.58 16.93 -22.80
C PRO A 191 0.12 16.56 -21.36
N GLY A 192 -0.30 15.31 -21.13
CA GLY A 192 -0.64 14.81 -19.80
C GLY A 192 0.59 14.82 -18.90
N ILE A 193 0.41 15.31 -17.67
CA ILE A 193 1.46 15.40 -16.66
C ILE A 193 0.96 14.78 -15.37
N ILE A 194 1.77 13.89 -14.81
CA ILE A 194 1.55 13.32 -13.47
C ILE A 194 2.50 14.06 -12.52
N HIS A 195 1.92 14.77 -11.54
CA HIS A 195 2.69 15.48 -10.53
C HIS A 195 2.91 14.58 -9.31
N PHE A 196 4.13 14.57 -8.77
CA PHE A 196 4.41 13.91 -7.50
C PHE A 196 5.48 14.60 -6.67
N THR A 197 5.44 14.40 -5.36
CA THR A 197 6.46 14.84 -4.40
C THR A 197 7.16 13.61 -3.83
N VAL A 198 8.48 13.67 -3.75
CA VAL A 198 9.31 12.57 -3.25
C VAL A 198 9.44 12.68 -1.74
N TYR A 199 9.36 11.55 -1.05
CA TYR A 199 9.54 11.43 0.39
C TYR A 199 10.44 10.24 0.70
N ASP A 200 11.07 10.28 1.86
CA ASP A 200 12.01 9.28 2.36
C ASP A 200 11.64 8.82 3.77
N ASP A 201 10.33 8.69 4.04
CA ASP A 201 9.85 8.21 5.32
C ASP A 201 10.54 6.89 5.71
N PRO A 202 10.93 6.70 6.99
CA PRO A 202 11.61 5.49 7.41
C PRO A 202 10.72 4.27 7.25
N VAL A 203 11.35 3.12 6.98
CA VAL A 203 10.64 1.82 7.02
C VAL A 203 10.16 1.58 8.46
N PRO A 204 8.92 1.09 8.67
CA PRO A 204 8.50 0.61 9.98
C PRO A 204 9.52 -0.35 10.56
N PRO A 205 9.94 -0.17 11.82
CA PRO A 205 10.69 -1.20 12.50
C PRO A 205 9.86 -2.48 12.60
N THR A 206 10.54 -3.60 12.75
CA THR A 206 9.84 -4.89 12.89
C THR A 206 9.59 -5.21 14.35
N CYS A 207 8.33 -5.50 14.69
CA CYS A 207 7.95 -6.02 16.00
C CYS A 207 7.49 -7.47 15.92
N SER A 208 7.79 -8.21 16.96
CA SER A 208 7.30 -9.57 17.17
C SER A 208 6.59 -9.68 18.51
N ALA A 209 5.69 -10.66 18.65
CA ALA A 209 4.98 -10.88 19.89
C ALA A 209 4.91 -12.36 20.26
N ILE A 210 4.97 -12.63 21.56
CA ILE A 210 4.59 -13.90 22.17
C ILE A 210 3.23 -13.69 22.83
N PHE A 211 2.27 -14.51 22.44
CA PHE A 211 0.91 -14.50 22.98
C PHE A 211 0.72 -15.67 23.95
N SER A 212 0.26 -15.40 25.15
CA SER A 212 0.08 -16.41 26.19
C SER A 212 -1.14 -16.16 27.06
N LEU A 213 -1.49 -17.14 27.88
CA LEU A 213 -2.58 -17.08 28.83
C LEU A 213 -2.03 -17.06 30.25
N ALA A 214 -2.65 -16.29 31.14
CA ALA A 214 -2.33 -16.38 32.56
C ALA A 214 -2.75 -17.73 33.17
N SER A 215 -3.74 -18.39 32.58
CA SER A 215 -4.26 -19.70 32.98
C SER A 215 -4.75 -20.45 31.75
N PRO A 216 -4.58 -21.79 31.67
CA PRO A 216 -5.21 -22.60 30.62
C PRO A 216 -6.71 -22.84 30.88
N ILE A 217 -7.24 -22.39 32.02
CA ILE A 217 -8.63 -22.54 32.43
C ILE A 217 -9.30 -21.16 32.49
N CYS A 218 -10.41 -21.03 31.77
CA CYS A 218 -11.27 -19.86 31.74
C CYS A 218 -12.55 -20.14 32.52
N HIS A 219 -12.74 -19.48 33.66
CA HIS A 219 -13.97 -19.59 34.44
C HIS A 219 -15.03 -18.62 33.90
N ARG A 220 -16.18 -19.16 33.48
CA ARG A 220 -17.29 -18.35 32.94
C ARG A 220 -17.86 -17.39 33.97
N SER A 221 -17.73 -17.71 35.26
CA SER A 221 -18.02 -16.79 36.36
C SER A 221 -17.22 -15.48 36.29
N GLY A 222 -16.05 -15.49 35.65
CA GLY A 222 -15.06 -14.40 35.62
C GLY A 222 -14.09 -14.40 36.80
N THR A 223 -14.17 -15.41 37.68
CA THR A 223 -13.30 -15.55 38.86
C THR A 223 -12.68 -16.94 38.92
N PRO A 224 -11.34 -17.09 38.95
CA PRO A 224 -10.35 -16.02 38.78
C PRO A 224 -10.44 -15.31 37.42
N GLN A 225 -9.91 -14.09 37.36
CA GLN A 225 -9.87 -13.33 36.12
C GLN A 225 -9.12 -14.10 35.03
N PHE A 226 -9.71 -14.15 33.84
CA PHE A 226 -9.07 -14.75 32.69
C PHE A 226 -8.32 -13.68 31.89
N LYS A 227 -7.00 -13.81 31.82
CA LYS A 227 -6.12 -12.82 31.20
C LYS A 227 -5.35 -13.39 30.03
N PHE A 228 -5.29 -12.59 28.97
CA PHE A 228 -4.40 -12.76 27.84
C PHE A 228 -3.20 -11.85 28.02
N ILE A 229 -2.01 -12.39 27.74
CA ILE A 229 -0.75 -11.68 27.91
C ILE A 229 -0.09 -11.63 26.54
N THR A 230 0.22 -10.42 26.09
CA THR A 230 0.99 -10.18 24.86
C THR A 230 2.32 -9.54 25.23
N GLU A 231 3.41 -10.19 24.88
CA GLU A 231 4.77 -9.69 25.12
C GLU A 231 5.39 -9.29 23.78
N ILE A 232 5.53 -7.98 23.55
CA ILE A 232 6.00 -7.39 22.30
C ILE A 232 7.48 -7.08 22.39
N THR A 233 8.24 -7.48 21.38
CA THR A 233 9.68 -7.23 21.28
C THR A 233 10.01 -6.57 19.95
N LEU A 234 10.79 -5.48 20.04
CA LEU A 234 11.41 -4.83 18.89
C LEU A 234 12.60 -5.68 18.42
N ASP A 235 12.66 -5.99 17.13
CA ASP A 235 13.70 -6.85 16.57
C ASP A 235 15.10 -6.28 16.86
N ALA A 236 16.04 -7.16 17.19
CA ALA A 236 17.44 -6.79 17.44
C ALA A 236 18.12 -6.22 16.18
N SER A 237 17.62 -6.53 14.98
CA SER A 237 18.09 -5.91 13.73
C SER A 237 17.96 -4.38 13.73
N GLU A 238 17.08 -3.82 14.55
CA GLU A 238 16.83 -2.38 14.67
C GLU A 238 17.87 -1.65 15.55
N ALA A 239 18.87 -2.35 16.10
CA ALA A 239 19.84 -1.80 17.04
C ALA A 239 20.57 -0.55 16.54
N ALA A 240 20.80 -0.43 15.22
CA ALA A 240 21.45 0.73 14.62
C ALA A 240 20.62 2.02 14.71
N HIS A 241 19.29 1.90 14.89
CA HIS A 241 18.36 3.03 14.95
C HIS A 241 17.98 3.44 16.38
N GLY A 242 18.40 2.65 17.39
CA GLY A 242 18.08 2.92 18.80
C GLY A 242 16.63 2.54 19.15
N PRO A 243 16.10 3.04 20.29
CA PRO A 243 14.75 2.72 20.73
C PRO A 243 13.68 3.29 19.79
N VAL A 244 12.50 2.68 19.84
CA VAL A 244 11.30 3.17 19.16
C VAL A 244 10.29 3.56 20.23
N THR A 245 9.83 4.80 20.16
CA THR A 245 8.69 5.25 20.97
C THR A 245 7.42 5.05 20.16
N VAL A 246 6.44 4.36 20.74
CA VAL A 246 5.12 4.13 20.13
C VAL A 246 4.03 4.76 21.00
N GLY A 247 3.04 5.36 20.36
CA GLY A 247 1.81 5.80 20.98
C GLY A 247 0.81 4.65 21.07
N LEU A 248 -0.02 4.68 22.11
CA LEU A 248 -1.09 3.72 22.37
C LEU A 248 -2.48 4.36 22.20
N TYR A 249 -2.55 5.69 22.06
CA TYR A 249 -3.81 6.41 21.94
C TYR A 249 -4.56 6.02 20.66
N ASP A 250 -5.82 5.63 20.79
CA ASP A 250 -6.66 5.13 19.68
C ASP A 250 -6.08 3.87 18.98
N GLU A 251 -5.16 3.18 19.65
CA GLU A 251 -4.58 1.91 19.17
C GLU A 251 -5.22 0.73 19.91
N PRO A 252 -5.27 -0.47 19.29
CA PRO A 252 -5.80 -1.69 19.93
C PRO A 252 -5.03 -2.17 21.17
N PHE A 253 -4.00 -1.46 21.62
CA PHE A 253 -3.23 -1.76 22.84
C PHE A 253 -3.60 -0.86 24.03
N ASN A 254 -4.47 0.13 23.82
CA ASN A 254 -5.04 0.89 24.90
C ASN A 254 -6.27 0.15 25.44
N THR A 255 -6.13 -0.53 26.57
CA THR A 255 -7.23 -1.27 27.20
C THR A 255 -8.38 -0.37 27.67
N ASP A 256 -8.11 0.92 27.85
CA ASP A 256 -9.14 1.92 28.17
C ASP A 256 -9.91 2.34 26.90
N ALA A 257 -9.37 2.04 25.70
CA ALA A 257 -10.10 2.19 24.46
C ALA A 257 -11.13 1.06 24.34
N MET A 258 -12.40 1.47 24.29
CA MET A 258 -13.55 0.57 24.23
C MET A 258 -13.56 -0.25 22.92
N GLY A 259 -13.11 -1.51 23.00
CA GLY A 259 -13.12 -2.45 21.87
C GLY A 259 -13.76 -3.79 22.24
N ALA A 260 -14.34 -4.48 21.27
CA ALA A 260 -14.80 -5.85 21.46
C ALA A 260 -13.62 -6.80 21.63
N ALA A 261 -13.78 -7.93 22.34
CA ALA A 261 -12.70 -8.90 22.54
C ALA A 261 -12.08 -9.40 21.21
N SER A 262 -12.88 -9.46 20.13
CA SER A 262 -12.43 -9.80 18.77
C SER A 262 -11.40 -8.83 18.17
N GLU A 263 -11.37 -7.58 18.62
CA GLU A 263 -10.39 -6.59 18.17
C GLU A 263 -9.01 -6.86 18.75
N TYR A 264 -8.94 -7.55 19.88
CA TYR A 264 -7.68 -7.94 20.52
C TYR A 264 -7.28 -9.36 20.13
N ILE A 265 -8.23 -10.29 20.19
CA ILE A 265 -7.97 -11.72 20.17
C ILE A 265 -8.97 -12.40 19.25
N ARG A 266 -8.45 -13.29 18.40
CA ARG A 266 -9.25 -14.18 17.58
C ARG A 266 -9.49 -15.48 18.33
N PHE A 267 -10.74 -15.95 18.37
CA PHE A 267 -11.16 -17.15 19.10
C PHE A 267 -11.79 -18.17 18.16
N VAL A 268 -11.35 -19.41 18.20
CA VAL A 268 -11.88 -20.50 17.39
C VAL A 268 -12.26 -21.67 18.28
N ASP A 269 -13.50 -22.17 18.17
CA ASP A 269 -13.93 -23.41 18.81
C ASP A 269 -13.14 -24.58 18.20
N THR A 270 -12.40 -25.32 19.02
CA THR A 270 -11.50 -26.38 18.51
C THR A 270 -12.26 -27.56 17.90
N THR A 271 -13.55 -27.71 18.23
CA THR A 271 -14.39 -28.82 17.78
C THR A 271 -15.06 -28.49 16.46
N THR A 272 -15.65 -27.30 16.34
CA THR A 272 -16.39 -26.91 15.12
C THR A 272 -15.51 -26.20 14.09
N GLY A 273 -14.39 -25.62 14.53
CA GLY A 273 -13.55 -24.75 13.69
C GLY A 273 -14.17 -23.37 13.44
N GLU A 274 -15.29 -23.06 14.09
CA GLU A 274 -15.99 -21.79 13.92
C GLU A 274 -15.38 -20.69 14.80
N GLU A 275 -15.30 -19.48 14.26
CA GLU A 275 -14.82 -18.31 14.98
C GLU A 275 -15.92 -17.76 15.89
N VAL A 276 -15.57 -17.45 17.15
CA VAL A 276 -16.49 -16.86 18.10
C VAL A 276 -16.70 -15.39 17.73
N TYR A 277 -17.92 -15.05 17.35
CA TYR A 277 -18.28 -13.66 17.08
C TYR A 277 -18.56 -12.89 18.36
N PHE A 278 -17.83 -11.80 18.55
CA PHE A 278 -18.12 -10.80 19.58
C PHE A 278 -18.80 -9.61 18.91
N ALA A 279 -19.88 -9.13 19.51
CA ALA A 279 -20.58 -7.97 18.96
C ALA A 279 -19.63 -6.77 18.97
N HIS A 280 -19.34 -6.22 17.80
CA HIS A 280 -18.65 -4.94 17.71
C HIS A 280 -19.46 -3.89 18.44
N ALA A 281 -18.80 -3.21 19.35
CA ALA A 281 -19.41 -2.13 20.08
C ALA A 281 -18.42 -0.98 20.07
N HIS A 282 -18.32 -0.32 18.93
CA HIS A 282 -17.85 1.04 18.91
C HIS A 282 -19.04 1.90 19.35
N PRO A 283 -19.07 2.45 20.56
CA PRO A 283 -19.94 3.61 20.77
C PRO A 283 -19.56 4.61 19.68
N CYS A 284 -20.53 5.22 18.99
CA CYS A 284 -20.22 6.29 18.06
C CYS A 284 -19.50 7.39 18.84
N TYR A 285 -18.17 7.43 18.72
CA TYR A 285 -17.22 8.16 19.58
C TYR A 285 -17.41 9.69 19.60
N TYR A 286 -18.24 10.22 18.71
CA TYR A 286 -18.32 11.65 18.43
C TYR A 286 -19.21 12.46 19.39
N GLU A 287 -20.08 11.84 20.20
CA GLU A 287 -21.10 12.59 20.95
C GLU A 287 -20.89 12.68 22.47
N LEU A 288 -20.01 11.86 23.08
CA LEU A 288 -19.95 11.71 24.54
C LEU A 288 -18.57 11.91 25.18
N ILE A 289 -17.49 12.03 24.39
CA ILE A 289 -16.16 12.32 24.94
C ILE A 289 -15.91 13.83 24.80
N PRO A 290 -15.52 14.55 25.87
CA PRO A 290 -14.99 15.91 25.71
C PRO A 290 -13.90 15.88 24.65
N THR A 291 -13.83 16.91 23.80
CA THR A 291 -12.86 17.02 22.70
C THR A 291 -11.54 16.37 23.08
N PRO A 292 -11.08 15.34 22.34
CA PRO A 292 -9.83 14.64 22.65
C PRO A 292 -8.73 15.64 22.99
N PRO A 293 -7.86 15.34 23.97
CA PRO A 293 -6.74 16.21 24.24
C PRO A 293 -5.98 16.46 22.95
N ASP A 294 -5.57 17.71 22.77
CA ASP A 294 -4.90 18.27 21.61
C ASP A 294 -3.62 17.49 21.16
N PHE A 295 -3.06 16.68 22.07
CA PHE A 295 -2.05 15.65 21.87
C PHE A 295 -2.18 14.63 23.05
N PRO A 296 -1.97 13.31 22.86
CA PRO A 296 -2.09 12.35 23.96
C PRO A 296 -1.13 12.64 25.11
N ALA A 297 -1.52 12.30 26.33
CA ALA A 297 -0.65 12.43 27.50
C ALA A 297 0.56 11.48 27.40
N ASP A 298 1.66 11.83 28.07
CA ASP A 298 2.93 11.12 27.91
C ASP A 298 2.87 9.65 28.36
N ASP A 299 1.96 9.28 29.26
CA ASP A 299 1.71 7.91 29.71
C ASP A 299 1.09 7.01 28.63
N PHE A 300 0.47 7.57 27.59
CA PHE A 300 0.02 6.83 26.40
C PHE A 300 1.16 6.44 25.46
N PHE A 301 2.41 6.68 25.82
CA PHE A 301 3.56 6.28 25.00
C PHE A 301 4.42 5.26 25.74
N ILE A 302 4.95 4.29 25.02
CA ILE A 302 5.92 3.32 25.53
C ILE A 302 7.19 3.37 24.70
N GLU A 303 8.28 2.87 25.27
CA GLU A 303 9.58 2.78 24.61
C GLU A 303 9.94 1.31 24.44
N LEU A 304 10.18 0.91 23.19
CA LEU A 304 10.64 -0.42 22.83
C LEU A 304 12.13 -0.35 22.49
N TRP A 305 12.92 -1.22 23.12
CA TRP A 305 14.37 -1.28 22.90
C TRP A 305 14.72 -2.48 22.00
N PRO A 306 15.59 -2.30 20.97
CA PRO A 306 16.02 -3.40 20.11
C PRO A 306 16.71 -4.49 20.92
N GLY A 307 16.20 -5.72 20.87
CA GLY A 307 16.70 -6.83 21.69
C GLY A 307 16.57 -6.62 23.21
N GLY A 308 15.78 -5.62 23.63
CA GLY A 308 15.52 -5.31 25.03
C GLY A 308 14.49 -6.24 25.65
N LYS A 309 14.09 -5.92 26.88
CA LYS A 309 13.01 -6.64 27.57
C LYS A 309 11.70 -6.45 26.80
N PRO A 310 10.90 -7.51 26.58
CA PRO A 310 9.59 -7.37 25.96
C PRO A 310 8.69 -6.42 26.76
N TRP A 311 7.94 -5.58 26.04
CA TRP A 311 6.85 -4.83 26.65
C TRP A 311 5.65 -5.75 26.82
N ARG A 312 5.06 -5.75 28.02
CA ARG A 312 3.99 -6.67 28.40
C ARG A 312 2.66 -5.94 28.46
N HIS A 313 1.71 -6.40 27.67
CA HIS A 313 0.32 -5.98 27.67
C HIS A 313 -0.56 -7.11 28.23
N GLU A 314 -1.49 -6.78 29.12
CA GLU A 314 -2.46 -7.73 29.67
C GLU A 314 -3.88 -7.28 29.35
N TYR A 315 -4.64 -8.14 28.68
CA TYR A 315 -6.07 -7.95 28.43
C TYR A 315 -6.87 -8.92 29.30
N THR A 316 -7.80 -8.39 30.09
CA THR A 316 -8.68 -9.21 30.93
C THR A 316 -10.01 -9.43 30.22
N LEU A 317 -10.40 -10.68 30.02
CA LEU A 317 -11.68 -11.01 29.42
C LEU A 317 -12.79 -10.81 30.44
N GLU A 318 -13.62 -9.79 30.24
CA GLU A 318 -14.70 -9.47 31.16
C GLU A 318 -15.99 -10.23 30.86
N ARG A 319 -16.81 -10.43 31.90
CA ARG A 319 -18.13 -11.08 31.78
C ARG A 319 -19.17 -10.16 31.13
N THR A 320 -19.19 -8.92 31.59
CA THR A 320 -20.00 -7.80 31.09
C THR A 320 -19.24 -6.54 31.48
N ASN A 321 -18.92 -5.69 30.50
CA ASN A 321 -18.36 -4.38 30.81
C ASN A 321 -19.42 -3.57 31.57
N LYS A 322 -19.07 -3.08 32.77
CA LYS A 322 -20.01 -2.46 33.71
C LYS A 322 -20.60 -1.15 33.19
N ASP A 323 -19.92 -0.51 32.24
CA ASP A 323 -20.30 0.81 31.75
C ASP A 323 -21.04 0.76 30.40
N TYR A 324 -20.92 -0.34 29.64
CA TYR A 324 -21.58 -0.52 28.35
C TYR A 324 -21.94 -2.00 28.10
N SER A 325 -23.23 -2.27 27.95
CA SER A 325 -23.85 -3.60 28.05
C SER A 325 -23.43 -4.67 27.03
N ASN A 326 -22.52 -4.37 26.10
CA ASN A 326 -22.16 -5.27 24.98
C ASN A 326 -20.66 -5.59 24.84
N HIS A 327 -19.78 -5.13 25.72
CA HIS A 327 -18.32 -5.29 25.54
C HIS A 327 -17.72 -6.46 26.34
N GLY A 328 -18.56 -7.27 27.01
CA GLY A 328 -18.11 -8.50 27.68
C GLY A 328 -17.83 -9.61 26.67
N GLY A 329 -16.81 -10.42 26.94
CA GLY A 329 -16.43 -11.56 26.09
C GLY A 329 -16.76 -12.93 26.70
N LEU A 330 -16.65 -13.10 28.02
CA LEU A 330 -16.82 -14.41 28.66
C LEU A 330 -18.21 -15.02 28.43
N GLY A 331 -19.26 -14.19 28.33
CA GLY A 331 -20.63 -14.67 28.12
C GLY A 331 -20.84 -15.42 26.79
N ARG A 332 -19.96 -15.19 25.81
CA ARG A 332 -19.98 -15.83 24.48
C ARG A 332 -19.26 -17.19 24.45
N LEU A 333 -18.53 -17.52 25.51
CA LEU A 333 -17.83 -18.79 25.64
C LEU A 333 -18.73 -19.81 26.35
N GLU A 334 -18.79 -21.02 25.81
CA GLU A 334 -19.64 -22.09 26.32
C GLU A 334 -18.87 -22.99 27.29
N VAL A 335 -19.49 -23.31 28.43
CA VAL A 335 -18.90 -24.21 29.45
C VAL A 335 -18.72 -25.61 28.86
N GLY A 336 -17.59 -26.24 29.17
CA GLY A 336 -17.23 -27.57 28.70
C GLY A 336 -16.61 -27.58 27.30
N LYS A 337 -16.44 -26.41 26.66
CA LYS A 337 -15.75 -26.27 25.38
C LYS A 337 -14.30 -25.87 25.54
N LYS A 338 -13.53 -26.21 24.51
CA LYS A 338 -12.13 -25.83 24.34
C LYS A 338 -12.00 -24.88 23.17
N TYR A 339 -11.22 -23.82 23.37
CA TYR A 339 -11.00 -22.78 22.38
C TYR A 339 -9.52 -22.61 22.08
N ARG A 340 -9.24 -22.17 20.86
CA ARG A 340 -7.94 -21.73 20.40
C ARG A 340 -7.96 -20.21 20.25
N ALA A 341 -6.94 -19.53 20.78
CA ALA A 341 -6.81 -18.08 20.75
C ALA A 341 -5.47 -17.63 20.15
N GLU A 342 -5.51 -16.55 19.40
CA GLU A 342 -4.33 -15.88 18.83
C GLU A 342 -4.57 -14.37 18.75
N LEU A 343 -3.53 -13.58 18.48
CA LEU A 343 -3.70 -12.14 18.23
C LEU A 343 -4.61 -11.93 17.01
N SER A 344 -5.57 -11.02 17.13
CA SER A 344 -6.47 -10.65 16.03
C SER A 344 -5.70 -10.00 14.87
N SER A 345 -6.33 -9.88 13.70
CA SER A 345 -5.76 -9.10 12.58
C SER A 345 -5.55 -7.64 12.94
N ASN A 346 -6.45 -7.06 13.75
CA ASN A 346 -6.38 -5.66 14.16
C ASN A 346 -5.21 -5.45 15.13
N LEU A 347 -5.01 -6.35 16.10
CA LEU A 347 -3.87 -6.24 17.01
C LEU A 347 -2.54 -6.50 16.28
N LYS A 348 -2.55 -7.39 15.27
CA LYS A 348 -1.41 -7.64 14.38
C LYS A 348 -1.06 -6.46 13.47
N SER A 349 -1.99 -5.51 13.20
CA SER A 349 -1.62 -4.27 12.49
C SER A 349 -0.70 -3.37 13.33
N GLY A 350 -0.67 -3.58 14.64
CA GLY A 350 0.32 -3.06 15.57
C GLY A 350 0.17 -1.56 15.85
N PHE A 351 1.24 -0.79 15.67
CA PHE A 351 1.28 0.63 16.10
C PHE A 351 1.31 1.58 14.90
N ALA A 352 0.28 2.40 14.71
CA ALA A 352 0.26 3.42 13.67
C ALA A 352 1.04 4.70 14.07
N MET A 353 1.07 5.01 15.37
CA MET A 353 1.81 6.16 15.89
C MET A 353 3.19 5.77 16.46
N TRP A 354 4.28 6.03 15.72
CA TRP A 354 5.63 5.70 16.18
C TRP A 354 6.74 6.64 15.66
N MET A 355 7.87 6.63 16.36
CA MET A 355 9.13 7.30 15.98
C MET A 355 10.36 6.60 16.58
N HIS A 356 11.50 6.67 15.87
CA HIS A 356 12.80 6.36 16.47
C HIS A 356 13.23 7.46 17.44
N GLY A 357 13.80 7.05 18.57
CA GLY A 357 14.28 7.95 19.61
C GLY A 357 13.66 7.65 20.97
N ARG A 358 14.24 8.26 22.00
CA ARG A 358 13.81 8.06 23.37
C ARG A 358 12.51 8.80 23.64
N LYS A 359 11.64 8.19 24.45
CA LYS A 359 10.35 8.76 24.84
C LYS A 359 10.52 10.15 25.46
N GLU A 360 11.53 10.30 26.32
CA GLU A 360 11.85 11.57 27.00
C GLU A 360 12.16 12.72 26.03
N ASP A 361 12.87 12.43 24.92
CA ASP A 361 13.24 13.44 23.94
C ASP A 361 12.09 13.77 22.99
N LEU A 362 11.36 12.73 22.56
CA LEU A 362 10.27 12.84 21.60
C LEU A 362 9.00 13.43 22.23
N LEU A 363 8.87 13.43 23.55
CA LEU A 363 7.76 14.02 24.28
C LEU A 363 8.15 15.25 25.10
N ARG A 364 9.34 15.83 24.89
CA ARG A 364 9.72 17.11 25.48
C ARG A 364 9.01 18.27 24.77
N GLY A 365 8.63 19.29 25.54
CA GLY A 365 8.06 20.54 25.01
C GLY A 365 6.57 20.71 25.28
N THR A 366 5.97 21.73 24.64
CA THR A 366 4.52 21.99 24.70
C THR A 366 3.73 20.99 23.87
N ALA A 367 2.40 20.96 24.02
CA ALA A 367 1.54 20.08 23.22
C ALA A 367 1.64 20.38 21.72
N GLU A 368 1.79 21.65 21.34
CA GLU A 368 1.97 22.09 19.95
C GLU A 368 3.29 21.60 19.37
N GLU A 369 4.40 21.73 20.12
CA GLU A 369 5.71 21.23 19.69
C GLU A 369 5.72 19.71 19.53
N LYS A 370 5.04 18.98 20.43
CA LYS A 370 4.83 17.53 20.30
C LYS A 370 4.01 17.22 19.06
N ARG A 371 2.90 17.92 18.83
CA ARG A 371 2.03 17.73 17.67
C ARG A 371 2.77 17.95 16.36
N GLU A 372 3.55 19.01 16.24
CA GLU A 372 4.33 19.29 15.04
C GLU A 372 5.37 18.19 14.79
N ARG A 373 6.06 17.75 15.84
CA ARG A 373 7.07 16.67 15.77
C ARG A 373 6.47 15.32 15.38
N TRP A 374 5.30 14.99 15.92
CA TRP A 374 4.58 13.74 15.68
C TRP A 374 3.60 13.81 14.52
N ALA A 375 3.46 14.98 13.88
CA ALA A 375 2.54 15.17 12.78
C ALA A 375 2.82 14.12 11.71
N PRO A 376 1.79 13.37 11.26
CA PRO A 376 1.99 12.48 10.14
C PRO A 376 2.45 13.30 8.93
N GLY A 377 3.38 12.74 8.16
CA GLY A 377 3.61 13.25 6.81
C GLY A 377 2.31 13.22 6.00
N PRO A 378 2.26 13.81 4.80
CA PRO A 378 1.05 13.92 3.98
C PRO A 378 0.39 12.57 3.61
N ARG A 379 1.03 11.44 3.90
CA ARG A 379 0.50 10.09 3.74
C ARG A 379 0.21 9.31 5.01
N GLY A 380 0.45 9.88 6.20
CA GLY A 380 0.56 9.08 7.41
C GLY A 380 1.93 8.38 7.51
N LYS A 381 2.18 7.75 8.66
CA LYS A 381 3.27 6.79 8.81
C LYS A 381 2.69 5.38 8.67
N PRO A 382 3.32 4.47 7.90
CA PRO A 382 2.92 3.07 7.92
C PRO A 382 3.01 2.50 9.33
N ALA A 383 2.06 1.67 9.73
CA ALA A 383 2.07 1.06 11.05
C ALA A 383 3.21 0.05 11.20
N ILE A 384 3.71 -0.10 12.43
CA ILE A 384 4.58 -1.21 12.83
C ILE A 384 3.71 -2.45 12.97
N SER A 385 3.74 -3.34 11.97
CA SER A 385 3.04 -4.62 12.06
C SER A 385 3.69 -5.52 13.12
N ILE A 386 2.87 -6.32 13.80
CA ILE A 386 3.32 -7.28 14.81
C ILE A 386 3.22 -8.70 14.27
N ARG A 387 4.35 -9.41 14.27
CA ARG A 387 4.41 -10.84 13.95
C ARG A 387 4.29 -11.69 15.21
N GLN A 388 3.21 -12.45 15.34
CA GLN A 388 3.11 -13.49 16.37
C GLN A 388 4.11 -14.61 16.09
N LEU A 389 4.93 -14.98 17.07
CA LEU A 389 5.99 -16.00 16.90
C LEU A 389 5.56 -17.39 17.31
N ASN A 390 4.63 -17.51 18.25
CA ASN A 390 4.15 -18.79 18.76
C ASN A 390 2.82 -19.20 18.10
N GLU A 391 2.56 -20.50 18.14
CA GLU A 391 1.26 -21.05 17.73
C GLU A 391 0.12 -20.50 18.60
N PRO A 392 -1.11 -20.50 18.07
CA PRO A 392 -2.29 -20.19 18.86
C PRO A 392 -2.36 -21.02 20.15
N VAL A 393 -2.75 -20.37 21.25
CA VAL A 393 -2.85 -20.98 22.57
C VAL A 393 -4.23 -21.57 22.80
N GLU A 394 -4.31 -22.66 23.55
CA GLU A 394 -5.57 -23.35 23.82
C GLU A 394 -5.97 -23.22 25.29
N PHE A 395 -7.27 -23.16 25.55
CA PHE A 395 -7.83 -23.12 26.90
C PHE A 395 -9.21 -23.77 26.99
N ASP A 396 -9.51 -24.26 28.18
CA ASP A 396 -10.79 -24.89 28.51
C ASP A 396 -11.69 -23.92 29.26
N VAL A 397 -12.98 -23.94 28.95
CA VAL A 397 -13.99 -23.11 29.61
C VAL A 397 -14.74 -23.94 30.64
N VAL A 398 -14.71 -23.50 31.89
CA VAL A 398 -15.39 -24.13 33.02
C VAL A 398 -16.39 -23.13 33.63
N ASP A 399 -17.25 -23.61 34.51
CA ASP A 399 -18.26 -22.76 35.18
C ASP A 399 -17.60 -21.75 36.16
#